data_AF-C7A7L4-F1
#
_entry.id   AF-C7A7L4-F1
#
_cell.length_a   1.000
_cell.length_b   1.000
_cell.length_c   1.000
_cell.angle_alpha   90.00
_cell.angle_beta   90.00
_cell.angle_gamma   90.00
#
_symmetry.space_group_name_H-M   'P 1'
#
loop_
_entity.id
_entity.type
_entity.pdbx_description
1 polymer ?
#
loop_
_entity_poly.entity_id
_entity_poly.type
_entity_poly.pdbx_seq_one_letter_code
_entity_poly.pdbx_strand_id
1 'polypeptide(L)'
;GVVASDPKRFVAIKKLEKVVGEGEKEFKTEVSEICQTHHKNLVRLLGYCDEGEHRLLVYEYMSNGSLASFLFGISRPHWNQRVQIAFGIARGLMYLHEECSTQIIHCDIKPQNILLDEYFTPRISDFGLEKLLLADQTRTHTQRRGTIGYFAPEWFSKASITVK
;
A
#
# COMPACT_ATOMS: atom_id res chain seq x y z
N GLY A 1 -2.63 12.50 -20.12
CA GLY A 1 -3.85 13.32 -20.24
C GLY A 1 -3.85 14.36 -19.13
N VAL A 2 -4.34 15.57 -19.40
CA VAL A 2 -4.40 16.64 -18.40
C VAL A 2 -5.66 16.48 -17.56
N VAL A 3 -5.51 16.34 -16.24
CA VAL A 3 -6.64 16.33 -15.30
C VAL A 3 -7.14 17.77 -15.15
N ALA A 4 -8.45 18.00 -15.30
CA ALA A 4 -9.04 19.31 -15.10
C ALA A 4 -8.73 19.83 -13.68
N SER A 5 -8.34 21.10 -13.56
CA SER A 5 -8.04 21.72 -12.27
C SER A 5 -9.33 21.86 -11.46
N ASP A 6 -9.44 21.10 -10.37
CA ASP A 6 -10.47 21.26 -9.36
C ASP A 6 -9.79 21.74 -8.06
N PRO A 7 -9.98 23.01 -7.64
CA PRO A 7 -9.32 23.56 -6.46
C PRO A 7 -9.75 22.90 -5.13
N LYS A 8 -10.79 22.04 -5.13
CA LYS A 8 -11.22 21.29 -3.95
C LYS A 8 -10.64 19.87 -3.88
N ARG A 9 -9.93 19.42 -4.92
CA ARG A 9 -9.41 18.06 -4.98
C ARG A 9 -7.94 18.03 -4.60
N PHE A 10 -7.66 17.75 -3.33
CA PHE A 10 -6.31 17.50 -2.85
C PHE A 10 -5.80 16.13 -3.33
N VAL A 11 -4.48 16.06 -3.60
CA VAL A 11 -3.78 14.83 -3.97
C VAL A 11 -2.50 14.70 -3.15
N ALA A 12 -2.02 13.48 -2.98
CA ALA A 12 -0.70 13.21 -2.41
C ALA A 12 0.26 12.86 -3.55
N ILE A 13 1.43 13.50 -3.59
CA ILE A 13 2.47 13.23 -4.59
C ILE A 13 3.66 12.59 -3.89
N LYS A 14 3.90 11.30 -4.18
CA LYS A 14 5.10 10.58 -3.76
C LYS A 14 6.17 10.75 -4.83
N LYS A 15 7.23 11.49 -4.51
CA LYS A 15 8.43 11.60 -5.35
C LYS A 15 9.41 10.51 -4.94
N LEU A 16 9.72 9.60 -5.87
CA LEU A 16 10.74 8.58 -5.63
C LEU A 16 12.11 9.18 -5.94
N GLU A 17 13.02 9.14 -4.96
CA GLU A 17 14.40 9.58 -5.14
C GLU A 17 15.19 8.53 -5.94
N LYS A 18 16.16 8.99 -6.73
CA LYS A 18 17.06 8.11 -7.50
C LYS A 18 18.05 7.41 -6.57
N VAL A 19 17.59 6.42 -5.81
CA VAL A 19 18.46 5.35 -5.33
C VAL A 19 18.59 4.37 -6.49
N VAL A 20 19.71 4.45 -7.21
CA VAL A 20 19.96 3.73 -8.48
C VAL A 20 19.46 2.28 -8.40
N GLY A 21 18.49 1.93 -9.24
CA GLY A 21 17.94 0.57 -9.38
C GLY A 21 16.72 0.24 -8.49
N GLU A 22 16.68 0.67 -7.22
CA GLU A 22 15.58 0.31 -6.32
C GLU A 22 14.33 1.17 -6.57
N GLY A 23 14.47 2.50 -6.64
CA GLY A 23 13.32 3.40 -6.88
C GLY A 23 12.64 3.18 -8.23
N GLU A 24 13.38 2.78 -9.26
CA GLU A 24 12.83 2.45 -10.58
C GLU A 24 11.98 1.18 -10.54
N LYS A 25 12.39 0.19 -9.74
CA LYS A 25 11.66 -1.06 -9.56
C LYS A 25 10.37 -0.81 -8.80
N GLU A 26 10.43 -0.05 -7.70
CA GLU A 26 9.26 0.35 -6.91
C GLU A 26 8.26 1.09 -7.80
N PHE A 27 8.72 2.10 -8.56
CA PHE A 27 7.89 2.83 -9.49
C PHE A 27 7.16 1.93 -10.48
N LYS A 28 7.88 1.04 -11.16
CA LYS A 28 7.30 0.15 -12.17
C LYS A 28 6.28 -0.81 -11.57
N THR A 29 6.55 -1.31 -10.37
CA THR A 29 5.66 -2.26 -9.69
C THR A 29 4.36 -1.57 -9.29
N GLU A 30 4.45 -0.39 -8.67
CA GLU A 30 3.26 0.38 -8.26
C GLU A 30 2.43 0.81 -9.49
N VAL A 31 3.07 1.19 -10.60
CA VAL A 31 2.35 1.56 -11.83
C VAL A 31 1.71 0.35 -12.51
N SER A 32 2.38 -0.80 -12.63
CA SER A 32 1.83 -1.95 -13.35
C SER A 32 0.70 -2.64 -12.60
N GLU A 33 0.81 -2.75 -11.28
CA GLU A 33 -0.11 -3.55 -10.47
C GLU A 33 -1.20 -2.69 -9.82
N ILE A 34 -0.84 -1.61 -9.13
CA ILE A 34 -1.80 -0.83 -8.34
C ILE A 34 -2.72 0.00 -9.20
N CYS A 35 -2.29 0.45 -10.38
CA CYS A 35 -3.20 1.11 -11.33
C CYS A 35 -4.43 0.24 -11.68
N GLN A 36 -4.30 -1.09 -11.59
CA GLN A 36 -5.37 -2.03 -11.95
C GLN A 36 -6.27 -2.39 -10.75
N THR A 37 -5.82 -2.11 -9.53
CA THR A 37 -6.61 -2.38 -8.32
C THR A 37 -7.61 -1.26 -8.05
N HIS A 38 -8.82 -1.64 -7.62
CA HIS A 38 -9.84 -0.66 -7.23
C HIS A 38 -10.71 -1.19 -6.10
N HIS A 39 -10.39 -0.78 -4.87
CA HIS A 39 -11.14 -1.19 -3.69
C HIS A 39 -11.17 -0.08 -2.64
N LYS A 40 -12.30 0.06 -1.94
CA LYS A 40 -12.52 1.14 -0.95
C LYS A 40 -11.56 1.13 0.25
N ASN A 41 -10.88 0.02 0.48
CA ASN A 41 -9.88 -0.14 1.54
C ASN A 41 -8.44 -0.20 1.01
N LEU A 42 -8.20 0.25 -0.22
CA LEU A 42 -6.87 0.48 -0.79
C LEU A 42 -6.76 1.94 -1.24
N VAL A 43 -5.59 2.54 -1.09
CA VAL A 43 -5.35 3.91 -1.55
C VAL A 43 -5.26 3.89 -3.07
N ARG A 44 -6.06 4.73 -3.71
CA ARG A 44 -6.14 4.80 -5.17
C ARG A 44 -4.98 5.60 -5.74
N LEU A 45 -4.18 4.97 -6.59
CA LEU A 45 -3.28 5.65 -7.52
C LEU A 45 -4.13 6.33 -8.61
N LEU A 46 -4.02 7.64 -8.71
CA LEU A 46 -4.74 8.49 -9.66
C LEU A 46 -3.97 8.69 -10.96
N GLY A 47 -2.64 8.61 -10.90
CA GLY A 47 -1.75 8.77 -12.04
C GLY A 47 -0.29 8.77 -11.63
N TYR A 48 0.59 8.98 -12.61
CA TYR A 48 2.03 8.99 -12.40
C TYR A 48 2.72 9.98 -13.35
N CYS A 49 3.97 10.33 -13.06
CA CYS A 49 4.88 11.03 -13.95
C CYS A 49 6.12 10.17 -14.18
N ASP A 50 6.37 9.86 -15.46
CA ASP A 50 7.56 9.18 -15.97
C ASP A 50 8.21 10.09 -17.02
N GLU A 51 8.85 11.16 -16.56
CA GLU A 51 9.47 12.16 -17.43
C GLU A 51 10.93 12.36 -17.04
N GLY A 52 11.84 11.96 -17.93
CA GLY A 52 13.28 12.11 -17.74
C GLY A 52 13.77 11.45 -16.44
N GLU A 53 14.17 12.27 -15.47
CA GLU A 53 14.64 11.82 -14.16
C GLU A 53 13.55 11.71 -13.10
N HIS A 54 12.33 12.16 -13.40
CA HIS A 54 11.24 12.24 -12.46
C HIS A 54 10.42 10.96 -12.45
N ARG A 55 10.22 10.43 -11.24
CA ARG A 55 9.35 9.30 -10.92
C ARG A 55 8.39 9.75 -9.83
N LEU A 56 7.19 10.15 -10.23
CA LEU A 56 6.16 10.64 -9.32
C LEU A 56 4.94 9.72 -9.37
N LEU A 57 4.37 9.43 -8.20
CA LEU A 57 3.11 8.72 -8.07
C LEU A 57 2.09 9.67 -7.42
N VAL A 58 0.90 9.77 -8.01
CA VAL A 58 -0.15 10.70 -7.59
C VAL A 58 -1.31 9.90 -7.02
N TYR A 59 -1.58 10.03 -5.72
CA TYR A 59 -2.65 9.32 -5.03
C TYR A 59 -3.77 10.27 -4.61
N GLU A 60 -4.92 9.68 -4.27
CA GLU A 60 -5.91 10.39 -3.48
C GLU A 60 -5.32 10.85 -2.13
N TYR A 61 -5.73 12.02 -1.67
CA TYR A 61 -5.27 12.56 -0.40
C TYR A 61 -6.07 11.96 0.77
N MET A 62 -5.35 11.56 1.82
CA MET A 62 -5.91 10.92 3.01
C MET A 62 -5.83 11.87 4.19
N SER A 63 -6.93 12.56 4.48
CA SER A 63 -6.96 13.75 5.35
C SER A 63 -6.68 13.48 6.83
N ASN A 64 -6.91 12.26 7.32
CA ASN A 64 -6.62 11.88 8.71
C ASN A 64 -5.25 11.22 8.88
N GLY A 65 -4.41 11.23 7.84
CA GLY A 65 -3.04 10.73 7.92
C GLY A 65 -2.95 9.22 8.13
N SER A 66 -1.91 8.78 8.86
CA SER A 66 -1.65 7.36 9.08
C SER A 66 -2.32 6.80 10.34
N LEU A 67 -2.60 5.51 10.33
CA LEU A 67 -3.08 4.77 11.50
C LEU A 67 -2.05 4.82 12.64
N ALA A 68 -0.75 4.87 12.34
CA ALA A 68 0.29 5.06 13.36
C ALA A 68 0.07 6.35 14.16
N SER A 69 -0.11 7.49 13.48
CA SER A 69 -0.40 8.77 14.14
C SER A 69 -1.73 8.74 14.91
N PHE A 70 -2.72 8.00 14.40
CA PHE A 70 -4.02 7.87 15.05
C PHE A 70 -3.98 7.00 16.32
N LEU A 71 -3.24 5.89 16.31
CA LEU A 71 -3.15 4.96 17.45
C LEU A 71 -2.17 5.42 18.53
N PHE A 72 -1.05 6.02 18.12
CA PHE A 72 0.07 6.39 19.00
C PHE A 72 0.15 7.90 19.25
N GLY A 73 -0.87 8.65 18.81
CA GLY A 73 -1.04 10.06 19.13
C GLY A 73 -1.44 10.31 20.60
N ILE A 74 -1.83 11.55 20.89
CA ILE A 74 -2.10 12.01 22.27
C ILE A 74 -3.28 11.26 22.90
N SER A 75 -4.36 11.04 22.16
CA SER A 75 -5.56 10.38 22.64
C SER A 75 -5.75 9.00 21.99
N ARG A 76 -6.04 7.99 22.81
CA ARG A 76 -6.35 6.65 22.31
C ARG A 76 -7.74 6.63 21.66
N PRO A 77 -7.88 6.11 20.43
CA PRO A 77 -9.19 5.95 19.80
C PRO A 77 -10.11 5.01 20.55
N HIS A 78 -11.42 5.27 20.45
CA HIS A 78 -12.44 4.37 20.99
C HIS A 78 -12.31 2.96 20.40
N TRP A 79 -12.62 1.95 21.22
CA TRP A 79 -12.52 0.55 20.82
C TRP A 79 -13.30 0.24 19.54
N ASN A 80 -14.55 0.70 19.45
CA ASN A 80 -15.39 0.46 18.29
C ASN A 80 -14.77 0.98 16.99
N GLN A 81 -14.11 2.14 17.04
CA GLN A 81 -13.43 2.70 15.87
C GLN A 81 -12.23 1.85 15.46
N ARG A 82 -11.45 1.34 16.43
CA ARG A 82 -10.35 0.40 16.17
C ARG A 82 -10.83 -0.90 15.53
N VAL A 83 -11.96 -1.43 15.97
CA VAL A 83 -12.57 -2.64 15.39
C VAL A 83 -13.01 -2.39 13.95
N GLN A 84 -13.66 -1.26 13.66
CA GLN A 84 -14.06 -0.91 12.28
C GLN A 84 -12.84 -0.75 11.37
N ILE A 85 -11.77 -0.14 11.87
CA ILE A 85 -10.50 -0.02 11.16
C ILE A 85 -9.90 -1.40 10.87
N ALA A 86 -9.80 -2.27 11.87
CA ALA A 86 -9.28 -3.62 11.69
C ALA A 86 -10.08 -4.41 10.64
N PHE A 87 -11.40 -4.30 10.66
CA PHE A 87 -12.27 -4.93 9.69
C PHE A 87 -12.04 -4.39 8.27
N GLY A 88 -11.91 -3.08 8.09
CA GLY A 88 -11.61 -2.47 6.80
C GLY A 88 -10.25 -2.91 6.24
N ILE A 89 -9.21 -2.99 7.09
CA ILE A 89 -7.89 -3.51 6.70
C ILE A 89 -8.02 -4.97 6.23
N ALA A 90 -8.73 -5.82 6.98
CA ALA A 90 -8.93 -7.22 6.61
C ALA A 90 -9.64 -7.37 5.26
N ARG A 91 -10.63 -6.52 4.96
CA ARG A 91 -11.29 -6.50 3.63
C ARG A 91 -10.34 -6.09 2.52
N GLY A 92 -9.49 -5.08 2.75
CA GLY A 92 -8.46 -4.68 1.78
C GLY A 92 -7.49 -5.82 1.48
N LEU A 93 -7.03 -6.53 2.51
CA LEU A 93 -6.15 -7.69 2.34
C LEU A 93 -6.84 -8.85 1.61
N MET A 94 -8.08 -9.17 1.98
CA MET A 94 -8.87 -10.21 1.30
C MET A 94 -9.01 -9.92 -0.19
N TYR A 95 -9.29 -8.66 -0.55
CA TYR A 95 -9.36 -8.24 -1.95
C TYR A 95 -8.04 -8.47 -2.70
N LEU A 96 -6.90 -8.07 -2.12
CA LEU A 96 -5.57 -8.27 -2.71
C LEU A 96 -5.24 -9.77 -2.89
N HIS A 97 -5.68 -10.59 -1.94
CA HIS A 97 -5.32 -11.99 -1.86
C HIS A 97 -6.21 -12.90 -2.72
N GLU A 98 -7.50 -12.61 -2.81
CA GLU A 98 -8.49 -13.57 -3.32
C GLU A 98 -9.34 -12.99 -4.48
N GLU A 99 -9.44 -11.67 -4.61
CA GLU A 99 -10.32 -11.03 -5.62
C GLU A 99 -9.56 -10.39 -6.79
N CYS A 100 -8.26 -10.14 -6.65
CA CYS A 100 -7.42 -9.66 -7.74
C CYS A 100 -7.13 -10.79 -8.75
N SER A 101 -7.04 -10.46 -10.04
CA SER A 101 -6.73 -11.43 -11.10
C SER A 101 -5.36 -12.08 -10.95
N THR A 102 -4.43 -11.36 -10.32
CA THR A 102 -3.16 -11.89 -9.83
C THR A 102 -3.12 -11.64 -8.34
N GLN A 103 -2.71 -12.64 -7.57
CA GLN A 103 -2.67 -12.54 -6.11
C GLN A 103 -1.52 -11.60 -5.70
N ILE A 104 -1.84 -10.58 -4.90
CA ILE A 104 -0.90 -9.54 -4.49
C ILE A 104 -0.57 -9.69 -3.01
N ILE A 105 0.70 -9.91 -2.68
CA ILE A 105 1.21 -9.86 -1.30
C ILE A 105 1.83 -8.49 -1.06
N HIS A 106 1.23 -7.70 -0.17
CA HIS A 106 1.70 -6.35 0.16
C HIS A 106 3.12 -6.30 0.76
N CYS A 107 3.53 -7.32 1.53
CA CYS A 107 4.85 -7.46 2.18
C CYS A 107 5.25 -6.41 3.25
N ASP A 108 4.56 -5.27 3.35
CA ASP A 108 4.88 -4.23 4.36
C ASP A 108 3.64 -3.67 5.08
N ILE A 109 2.78 -4.54 5.59
CA ILE A 109 1.61 -4.14 6.37
C ILE A 109 2.03 -3.69 7.77
N LYS A 110 1.82 -2.42 8.07
CA LYS A 110 2.12 -1.76 9.34
C LYS A 110 1.23 -0.52 9.52
N PRO A 111 1.04 0.00 10.75
CA PRO A 111 0.22 1.18 10.99
C PRO A 111 0.61 2.43 10.18
N GLN A 112 1.88 2.57 9.78
CA GLN A 112 2.36 3.68 8.96
C GLN A 112 1.82 3.61 7.52
N ASN A 113 1.56 2.39 7.02
CA ASN A 113 1.12 2.13 5.65
C ASN A 113 -0.40 1.94 5.55
N ILE A 114 -1.14 2.18 6.64
CA ILE A 114 -2.59 2.29 6.62
C ILE A 114 -2.94 3.77 6.76
N LEU A 115 -3.55 4.35 5.74
CA LEU A 115 -4.01 5.74 5.75
C LEU A 115 -5.51 5.82 6.05
N LEU A 116 -5.95 6.96 6.58
CA LEU A 116 -7.33 7.20 7.00
C LEU A 116 -7.91 8.35 6.18
N ASP A 117 -9.05 8.10 5.53
CA ASP A 117 -9.79 9.15 4.84
C ASP A 117 -10.59 10.02 5.83
N GLU A 118 -11.33 11.01 5.32
CA GLU A 118 -12.11 11.97 6.12
C GLU A 118 -13.14 11.32 7.07
N TYR A 119 -13.56 10.09 6.78
CA TYR A 119 -14.50 9.32 7.62
C TYR A 119 -13.81 8.29 8.51
N PHE A 120 -12.48 8.34 8.62
CA PHE A 120 -11.64 7.33 9.29
C PHE A 120 -11.77 5.94 8.66
N THR A 121 -12.11 5.85 7.37
CA THR A 121 -12.08 4.57 6.65
C THR A 121 -10.62 4.21 6.36
N PRO A 122 -10.17 3.00 6.72
CA PRO A 122 -8.79 2.60 6.48
C PRO A 122 -8.55 2.25 5.02
N ARG A 123 -7.42 2.67 4.48
CA ARG A 123 -6.92 2.28 3.17
C ARG A 123 -5.46 1.87 3.24
N ILE A 124 -5.18 0.68 2.72
CA ILE A 124 -3.83 0.14 2.59
C ILE A 124 -3.09 0.94 1.52
N SER A 125 -1.85 1.33 1.81
CA SER A 125 -1.01 2.19 0.99
C SER A 125 0.44 1.69 0.98
N ASP A 126 1.28 2.31 0.16
CA ASP A 126 2.71 2.07 0.08
C ASP A 126 3.04 0.64 -0.39
N PHE A 127 2.85 0.50 -1.68
CA PHE A 127 2.85 -0.76 -2.41
C PHE A 127 4.23 -1.07 -3.02
N GLY A 128 5.22 -0.17 -2.94
CA GLY A 128 6.53 -0.37 -3.57
C GLY A 128 7.29 -1.66 -3.21
N LEU A 129 6.90 -2.38 -2.15
CA LEU A 129 7.47 -3.68 -1.75
C LEU A 129 6.61 -4.90 -2.08
N GLU A 130 5.47 -4.69 -2.74
CA GLU A 130 4.51 -5.73 -3.11
C GLU A 130 5.10 -6.81 -4.01
N LYS A 131 4.46 -7.99 -3.97
CA LYS A 131 4.88 -9.14 -4.75
C LYS A 131 3.69 -9.84 -5.34
N LEU A 132 3.86 -10.26 -6.59
CA LEU A 132 2.90 -11.09 -7.28
C LEU A 132 3.15 -12.57 -6.98
N LEU A 133 2.07 -13.28 -6.72
CA LEU A 133 1.99 -14.71 -6.90
C LEU A 133 1.14 -14.98 -8.13
N LEU A 134 1.73 -15.68 -9.11
CA LEU A 134 0.95 -16.23 -10.22
C LEU A 134 -0.04 -17.25 -9.65
N ALA A 135 -1.18 -17.43 -10.31
CA ALA A 135 -2.29 -18.25 -9.81
C ALA A 135 -1.91 -19.73 -9.53
N ASP A 136 -0.82 -20.23 -10.11
CA ASP A 136 -0.26 -21.57 -9.91
C ASP A 136 0.88 -21.62 -8.87
N GLN A 137 1.29 -20.47 -8.34
CA GLN A 137 2.36 -20.35 -7.36
C GLN A 137 1.80 -20.14 -5.96
N THR A 138 2.11 -21.08 -5.06
CA THR A 138 1.82 -20.93 -3.63
C THR A 138 2.88 -20.12 -2.89
N ARG A 139 4.03 -19.85 -3.53
CA ARG A 139 5.28 -19.43 -2.90
C ARG A 139 6.11 -18.55 -3.83
N THR A 140 6.70 -17.47 -3.29
CA THR A 140 7.67 -16.62 -4.02
C THR A 140 8.98 -16.47 -3.24
N HIS A 141 10.12 -16.46 -3.97
CA HIS A 141 11.47 -16.28 -3.42
C HIS A 141 11.87 -14.81 -3.44
N THR A 142 12.33 -14.28 -2.31
CA THR A 142 12.48 -12.83 -2.19
C THR A 142 13.69 -12.44 -1.35
N GLN A 143 14.33 -11.31 -1.72
CA GLN A 143 15.23 -10.61 -0.81
C GLN A 143 14.42 -10.09 0.39
N ARG A 144 14.98 -10.16 1.60
CA ARG A 144 14.32 -9.67 2.82
C ARG A 144 14.11 -8.15 2.72
N ARG A 145 12.87 -7.72 2.43
CA ARG A 145 12.44 -6.32 2.38
C ARG A 145 11.11 -6.13 3.10
N GLY A 146 11.05 -5.19 4.03
CA GLY A 146 9.89 -4.87 4.88
C GLY A 146 10.35 -4.33 6.23
N THR A 147 9.43 -4.14 7.17
CA THR A 147 9.73 -3.50 8.46
C THR A 147 10.03 -4.50 9.58
N ILE A 148 11.18 -4.35 10.25
CA ILE A 148 11.56 -5.15 11.42
C ILE A 148 10.46 -5.01 12.50
N GLY A 149 10.03 -6.14 13.06
CA GLY A 149 8.90 -6.21 14.00
C GLY A 149 7.55 -6.54 13.36
N TYR A 150 7.43 -6.42 12.03
CA TYR A 150 6.25 -6.82 11.26
C TYR A 150 6.52 -8.01 10.32
N PHE A 151 7.78 -8.48 10.26
CA PHE A 151 8.12 -9.70 9.55
C PHE A 151 7.50 -10.93 10.19
N ALA A 152 6.91 -11.78 9.35
CA ALA A 152 6.53 -13.11 9.75
C ALA A 152 7.79 -13.99 10.00
N PRO A 153 7.78 -14.89 10.97
CA PRO A 153 8.98 -15.61 11.43
C PRO A 153 9.67 -16.43 10.33
N GLU A 154 8.92 -16.95 9.37
CA GLU A 154 9.44 -17.71 8.23
C GLU A 154 10.32 -16.89 7.27
N TRP A 155 10.24 -15.55 7.33
CA TRP A 155 11.15 -14.68 6.58
C TRP A 155 12.61 -14.80 7.02
N PHE A 156 12.86 -15.25 8.26
CA PHE A 156 14.20 -15.41 8.81
C PHE A 156 14.83 -16.78 8.47
N SER A 157 14.03 -17.75 8.02
CA SER A 157 14.48 -19.12 7.72
C SER A 157 14.83 -19.35 6.24
N LYS A 158 14.87 -18.30 5.40
CA LYS A 158 14.92 -18.39 3.91
C LYS A 158 13.76 -19.20 3.31
N ALA A 159 12.67 -19.39 4.07
CA ALA A 159 11.48 -20.03 3.56
C ALA A 159 10.72 -19.08 2.62
N SER A 160 10.02 -19.67 1.65
CA SER A 160 9.19 -18.96 0.69
C SER A 160 8.02 -18.25 1.39
N ILE A 161 7.67 -17.06 0.93
CA ILE A 161 6.58 -16.25 1.51
C ILE A 161 5.26 -16.70 0.88
N THR A 162 4.21 -16.75 1.70
CA THR A 162 2.87 -17.20 1.37
C THR A 162 1.84 -16.14 1.77
N VAL A 163 0.63 -16.27 1.25
CA VAL A 163 -0.55 -15.49 1.67
C VAL A 163 -1.12 -15.96 3.01
N LYS A 164 -0.79 -17.19 3.40
CA LYS A 164 -1.29 -17.92 4.57
C LYS A 164 -0.14 -18.50 5.37
#